data_AF-A0A4Q1L0T0-F1
#
_entry.id   AF-A0A4Q1L0T0-F1
#
_cell.length_a   1.000
_cell.length_b   1.000
_cell.length_c   1.000
_cell.angle_alpha   90.00
_cell.angle_beta   90.00
_cell.angle_gamma   90.00
#
_symmetry.space_group_name_H-M   'P 1'
#
loop_
_entity.id
_entity.type
_entity.pdbx_description
1 polymer ?
#
loop_
_entity_poly.entity_id
_entity_poly.type
_entity_poly.pdbx_seq_one_letter_code
_entity_poly.pdbx_strand_id
1 'polypeptide(L)'
;MTDLIVLPATSEQAVVALADGARVVARSWAAELRADAVDLGLLERAQHAVRGVVSLRELTAADRQAILVLDRDTHRDYPGSIATQHRPLTADTAAPSARRRGFAAFAEAELVAMTFVDIEGGCGETDFTVVAASWRGQGLATAVKALSIDTLIAGGVHTFRTGGSLDNQAIVAANRNLGYVQDEEWLTLAVDSGGSPSQD
;
A
#
# COMPACT_ATOMS: atom_id res chain seq x y z
N MET A 1 24.69 21.07 3.70
CA MET A 1 23.22 20.89 3.91
C MET A 1 22.87 19.60 3.20
N THR A 2 22.19 18.66 3.86
CA THR A 2 21.88 17.37 3.21
C THR A 2 20.54 17.51 2.49
N ASP A 3 20.58 17.50 1.15
CA ASP A 3 19.38 17.54 0.33
C ASP A 3 18.88 16.12 0.06
N LEU A 4 17.57 15.96 -0.13
CA LEU A 4 16.96 14.68 -0.46
C LEU A 4 16.48 14.68 -1.90
N ILE A 5 16.91 13.69 -2.67
CA ILE A 5 16.45 13.46 -4.04
C ILE A 5 15.84 12.07 -4.17
N VAL A 6 14.81 11.94 -4.99
CA VAL A 6 14.17 10.66 -5.30
C VAL A 6 14.45 10.33 -6.75
N LEU A 7 15.08 9.19 -7.00
CA LEU A 7 15.48 8.75 -8.34
C LEU A 7 15.04 7.30 -8.58
N PRO A 8 14.64 6.94 -9.81
CA PRO A 8 14.45 5.54 -10.16
C PRO A 8 15.75 4.76 -9.90
N ALA A 9 15.64 3.59 -9.28
CA ALA A 9 16.80 2.82 -8.81
C ALA A 9 17.75 2.41 -9.95
N THR A 10 17.22 2.26 -11.17
CA THR A 10 17.98 1.90 -12.37
C THR A 10 18.40 3.10 -13.23
N SER A 11 18.14 4.33 -12.77
CA SER A 11 18.48 5.53 -13.53
C SER A 11 19.98 5.82 -13.49
N GLU A 12 20.52 6.38 -14.57
CA GLU A 12 21.91 6.84 -14.63
C GLU A 12 22.20 7.88 -13.54
N GLN A 13 21.23 8.76 -13.25
CA GLN A 13 21.34 9.75 -12.19
C GLN A 13 21.52 9.11 -10.81
N ALA A 14 20.84 7.98 -10.53
CA ALA A 14 20.99 7.28 -9.26
C ALA A 14 22.39 6.66 -9.13
N VAL A 15 22.91 6.09 -10.23
CA VAL A 15 24.28 5.53 -10.27
C VAL A 15 25.32 6.62 -10.02
N VAL A 16 25.20 7.77 -10.70
CA VAL A 16 26.10 8.92 -10.52
C VAL A 16 26.04 9.45 -9.09
N ALA A 17 24.84 9.69 -8.55
CA ALA A 17 24.71 10.20 -7.18
C ALA A 17 25.35 9.26 -6.14
N LEU A 18 25.14 7.95 -6.26
CA LEU A 18 25.76 6.96 -5.37
C LEU A 18 27.29 6.93 -5.51
N ALA A 19 27.82 7.05 -6.73
CA ALA A 19 29.26 7.14 -6.98
C ALA A 19 29.87 8.42 -6.38
N ASP A 20 29.11 9.52 -6.38
CA ASP A 20 29.47 10.80 -5.78
C ASP A 20 29.28 10.84 -4.25
N GLY A 21 28.99 9.69 -3.63
CA GLY A 21 28.91 9.53 -2.18
C GLY A 21 27.53 9.75 -1.57
N ALA A 22 26.47 9.89 -2.38
CA ALA A 22 25.11 9.92 -1.88
C ALA A 22 24.77 8.64 -1.10
N ARG A 23 23.95 8.78 -0.06
CA ARG A 23 23.50 7.64 0.75
C ARG A 23 22.03 7.33 0.51
N VAL A 24 21.72 6.05 0.34
CA VAL A 24 20.33 5.58 0.36
C VAL A 24 19.75 5.76 1.77
N VAL A 25 18.67 6.53 1.89
CA VAL A 25 17.95 6.73 3.15
C VAL A 25 16.60 6.03 3.18
N ALA A 26 16.02 5.73 2.01
CA ALA A 26 14.82 4.90 1.89
C ALA A 26 14.76 4.29 0.48
N ARG A 27 14.00 3.20 0.34
CA ARG A 27 13.65 2.62 -0.95
C ARG A 27 12.15 2.42 -1.03
N SER A 28 11.54 2.84 -2.12
CA SER A 28 10.13 2.59 -2.43
C SER A 28 9.97 1.78 -3.69
N TRP A 29 8.80 1.21 -3.88
CA TRP A 29 8.46 0.35 -5.00
C TRP A 29 7.02 0.61 -5.44
N ALA A 30 6.72 0.25 -6.68
CA ALA A 30 5.36 0.10 -7.17
C ALA A 30 5.20 -1.24 -7.88
N ALA A 31 3.96 -1.73 -7.91
CA ALA A 31 3.62 -2.98 -8.55
C ALA A 31 2.29 -2.88 -9.28
N GLU A 32 2.19 -3.66 -10.34
CA GLU A 32 0.98 -3.83 -11.14
C GLU A 32 0.31 -5.17 -10.92
N LEU A 33 -1.01 -5.18 -11.05
CA LEU A 33 -1.79 -6.37 -11.33
C LEU A 33 -2.82 -6.06 -12.44
N ARG A 34 -2.86 -6.87 -13.51
CA ARG A 34 -3.84 -6.70 -14.60
C ARG A 34 -4.97 -7.71 -14.46
N ALA A 35 -6.21 -7.25 -14.58
CA ALA A 35 -7.42 -8.06 -14.33
C ALA A 35 -7.51 -9.33 -15.19
N ASP A 36 -7.02 -9.29 -16.43
CA ASP A 36 -7.00 -10.44 -17.36
C ASP A 36 -5.93 -11.49 -17.01
N ALA A 37 -4.98 -11.16 -16.13
CA ALA A 37 -3.92 -12.04 -15.66
C ALA A 37 -4.14 -12.53 -14.21
N VAL A 38 -5.22 -12.08 -13.55
CA VAL A 38 -5.55 -12.47 -12.17
C VAL A 38 -5.99 -13.92 -12.09
N ASP A 39 -5.40 -14.69 -11.16
CA ASP A 39 -5.95 -16.00 -10.75
C ASP A 39 -7.14 -15.77 -9.81
N LEU A 40 -8.36 -15.82 -10.33
CA LEU A 40 -9.58 -15.68 -9.53
C LEU A 40 -9.69 -16.75 -8.42
N GLY A 41 -9.17 -17.96 -8.65
CA GLY A 41 -9.15 -19.01 -7.64
C GLY A 41 -8.21 -18.68 -6.47
N LEU A 42 -7.12 -17.94 -6.73
CA LEU A 42 -6.24 -17.43 -5.69
C LEU A 42 -6.96 -16.39 -4.81
N LEU A 43 -7.72 -15.49 -5.42
CA LEU A 43 -8.52 -14.51 -4.68
C LEU A 43 -9.56 -15.22 -3.80
N GLU A 44 -10.28 -16.19 -4.36
CA GLU A 44 -11.27 -16.96 -3.63
C GLU A 44 -10.65 -17.72 -2.44
N ARG A 45 -9.50 -18.38 -2.63
CA ARG A 45 -8.78 -19.08 -1.55
C ARG A 45 -8.35 -18.12 -0.44
N ALA A 46 -7.83 -16.94 -0.80
CA ALA A 46 -7.43 -15.93 0.17
C ALA A 46 -8.62 -15.43 1.01
N GLN A 47 -9.78 -15.20 0.37
CA GLN A 47 -11.00 -14.86 1.09
C GLN A 47 -11.49 -16.02 1.96
N HIS A 48 -11.50 -17.25 1.44
CA HIS A 48 -11.99 -18.44 2.15
C HIS A 48 -11.19 -18.75 3.42
N ALA A 49 -9.87 -18.54 3.39
CA ALA A 49 -8.97 -18.82 4.50
C ALA A 49 -9.34 -18.10 5.81
N VAL A 50 -10.11 -17.01 5.75
CA VAL A 50 -10.45 -16.19 6.93
C VAL A 50 -11.94 -16.19 7.27
N ARG A 51 -12.81 -16.85 6.47
CA ARG A 51 -14.28 -16.81 6.66
C ARG A 51 -14.77 -17.41 7.99
N GLY A 52 -13.97 -18.28 8.61
CA GLY A 52 -14.31 -18.88 9.91
C GLY A 52 -14.06 -17.95 11.11
N VAL A 53 -13.35 -16.84 10.92
CA VAL A 53 -12.95 -15.93 12.00
C VAL A 53 -13.43 -14.49 11.78
N VAL A 54 -13.65 -14.09 10.53
CA VAL A 54 -14.12 -12.75 10.18
C VAL A 54 -15.14 -12.79 9.06
N SER A 55 -15.99 -11.76 9.00
CA SER A 55 -16.80 -11.46 7.83
C SER A 55 -16.07 -10.45 6.94
N LEU A 56 -16.00 -10.73 5.64
CA LEU A 56 -15.42 -9.83 4.65
C LEU A 56 -16.52 -9.07 3.93
N ARG A 57 -16.41 -7.74 3.84
CA ARG A 57 -17.35 -6.92 3.07
C ARG A 57 -16.77 -5.57 2.67
N GLU A 58 -17.44 -4.93 1.74
CA GLU A 58 -17.20 -3.52 1.44
C GLU A 58 -17.62 -2.62 2.61
N LEU A 59 -16.85 -1.56 2.82
CA LEU A 59 -17.13 -0.49 3.77
C LEU A 59 -18.12 0.51 3.18
N THR A 60 -18.94 1.06 4.05
CA THR A 60 -19.94 2.09 3.72
C THR A 60 -19.72 3.34 4.56
N ALA A 61 -20.44 4.42 4.26
CA ALA A 61 -20.39 5.63 5.08
C ALA A 61 -20.80 5.40 6.55
N ALA A 62 -21.58 4.35 6.85
CA ALA A 62 -21.97 3.99 8.22
C ALA A 62 -20.78 3.47 9.05
N ASP A 63 -19.72 2.99 8.41
CA ASP A 63 -18.55 2.39 9.07
C ASP A 63 -17.50 3.43 9.50
N ARG A 64 -17.75 4.72 9.24
CA ARG A 64 -16.80 5.83 9.45
C ARG A 64 -16.12 5.79 10.81
N GLN A 65 -16.89 5.57 11.88
CA GLN A 65 -16.32 5.56 13.23
C GLN A 65 -15.35 4.40 13.43
N ALA A 66 -15.67 3.21 12.93
CA ALA A 66 -14.80 2.04 13.03
C ALA A 66 -13.51 2.23 12.21
N ILE A 67 -13.63 2.85 11.02
CA ILE A 67 -12.50 3.20 10.16
C ILE A 67 -11.52 4.13 10.88
N LEU A 68 -12.02 5.22 11.47
CA LEU A 68 -11.19 6.19 12.21
C LEU A 68 -10.53 5.57 13.44
N VAL A 69 -11.21 4.64 14.12
CA VAL A 69 -10.65 3.91 15.26
C VAL A 69 -9.49 3.02 14.81
N LEU A 70 -9.70 2.16 13.81
CA LEU A 70 -8.64 1.27 13.31
C LEU A 70 -7.44 2.04 12.74
N ASP A 71 -7.69 3.13 12.01
CA ASP A 71 -6.64 3.99 11.47
C ASP A 71 -5.74 4.57 12.58
N ARG A 72 -6.36 5.18 13.59
CA ARG A 72 -5.65 5.75 14.74
C ARG A 72 -4.85 4.67 15.49
N ASP A 73 -5.44 3.50 15.69
CA ASP A 73 -4.83 2.43 16.47
C ASP A 73 -3.65 1.78 15.73
N THR A 74 -3.57 1.93 14.40
CA THR A 74 -2.47 1.43 13.55
C THR A 74 -1.48 2.52 13.12
N HIS A 75 -1.74 3.79 13.45
CA HIS A 75 -0.90 4.92 13.04
C HIS A 75 0.59 4.76 13.42
N ARG A 76 0.89 4.14 14.57
CA ARG A 76 2.27 3.96 15.04
C ARG A 76 3.02 2.84 14.32
N ASP A 77 2.33 2.03 13.52
CA ASP A 77 2.92 0.90 12.80
C ASP A 77 3.47 1.27 11.42
N TYR A 78 3.20 2.49 10.94
CA TYR A 78 3.74 2.94 9.66
C TYR A 78 5.25 3.14 9.76
N PRO A 79 6.05 2.60 8.81
CA PRO A 79 7.48 2.82 8.80
C PRO A 79 7.74 4.32 8.64
N GLY A 80 8.32 4.96 9.64
CA GLY A 80 8.62 6.40 9.67
C GLY A 80 9.68 6.86 8.66
N SER A 81 9.99 6.04 7.64
CA SER A 81 10.86 6.41 6.53
C SER A 81 10.18 7.46 5.65
N ILE A 82 10.98 8.34 5.05
CA ILE A 82 10.51 9.48 4.23
C ILE A 82 9.70 9.03 3.01
N ALA A 83 9.86 7.78 2.56
CA ALA A 83 9.29 7.28 1.32
C ALA A 83 7.78 6.95 1.39
N THR A 84 7.20 6.71 2.57
CA THR A 84 5.77 6.39 2.71
C THR A 84 5.21 6.89 4.03
N GLN A 85 4.69 8.12 4.04
CA GLN A 85 3.92 8.64 5.16
C GLN A 85 2.43 8.48 4.88
N HIS A 86 1.79 7.57 5.60
CA HIS A 86 0.33 7.53 5.69
C HIS A 86 -0.16 8.80 6.37
N ARG A 87 -1.11 9.50 5.74
CA ARG A 87 -1.77 10.64 6.38
C ARG A 87 -2.95 10.10 7.18
N PRO A 88 -3.03 10.42 8.49
CA PRO A 88 -4.17 10.02 9.31
C PRO A 88 -5.48 10.38 8.63
N LEU A 89 -6.46 9.48 8.69
CA LEU A 89 -7.76 9.72 8.12
C LEU A 89 -8.50 10.81 8.90
N THR A 90 -9.23 11.64 8.16
CA THR A 90 -10.22 12.57 8.70
C THR A 90 -11.61 11.97 8.51
N ALA A 91 -12.63 12.60 9.12
CA ALA A 91 -14.02 12.18 8.91
C ALA A 91 -14.43 12.16 7.43
N ASP A 92 -13.81 13.02 6.60
CA ASP A 92 -14.07 13.11 5.17
C ASP A 92 -13.33 12.03 4.39
N THR A 93 -12.05 11.79 4.68
CA THR A 93 -11.25 10.78 3.96
C THR A 93 -11.54 9.35 4.41
N ALA A 94 -12.18 9.18 5.57
CA ALA A 94 -12.69 7.91 6.09
C ALA A 94 -14.05 7.52 5.49
N ALA A 95 -14.70 8.36 4.68
CA ALA A 95 -15.97 8.05 4.05
C ALA A 95 -15.74 7.40 2.67
N PRO A 96 -16.10 6.11 2.46
CA PRO A 96 -16.03 5.50 1.15
C PRO A 96 -16.91 6.22 0.12
N SER A 97 -16.46 6.25 -1.13
CA SER A 97 -17.15 6.85 -2.27
C SER A 97 -16.91 6.05 -3.55
N ALA A 98 -17.58 6.40 -4.65
CA ALA A 98 -17.37 5.75 -5.94
C ALA A 98 -15.91 5.82 -6.44
N ARG A 99 -15.15 6.85 -6.04
CA ARG A 99 -13.75 7.06 -6.43
C ARG A 99 -12.75 6.62 -5.36
N ARG A 100 -13.23 6.21 -4.18
CA ARG A 100 -12.39 5.79 -3.05
C ARG A 100 -13.13 4.73 -2.26
N ARG A 101 -12.90 3.47 -2.62
CA ARG A 101 -13.64 2.32 -2.11
C ARG A 101 -12.89 1.71 -0.93
N GLY A 102 -13.61 1.35 0.13
CA GLY A 102 -13.03 0.69 1.30
C GLY A 102 -13.51 -0.76 1.39
N PHE A 103 -12.64 -1.67 1.80
CA PHE A 103 -12.96 -3.09 2.00
C PHE A 103 -12.40 -3.55 3.33
N ALA A 104 -13.11 -4.46 3.99
CA ALA A 104 -12.88 -4.73 5.40
C ALA A 104 -13.08 -6.19 5.81
N ALA A 105 -12.42 -6.53 6.90
CA ALA A 105 -12.69 -7.72 7.71
C ALA A 105 -13.25 -7.28 9.06
N PHE A 106 -14.38 -7.88 9.45
CA PHE A 106 -15.02 -7.67 10.74
C PHE A 106 -15.01 -8.95 11.57
N ALA A 107 -14.48 -8.86 12.79
CA ALA A 107 -14.68 -9.88 13.82
C ALA A 107 -15.91 -9.45 14.65
N GLU A 108 -17.04 -10.13 14.43
CA GLU A 108 -18.35 -9.66 14.91
C GLU A 108 -18.64 -8.22 14.43
N ALA A 109 -18.63 -7.24 15.34
CA ALA A 109 -18.82 -5.82 15.03
C ALA A 109 -17.51 -5.01 14.99
N GLU A 110 -16.38 -5.62 15.35
CA GLU A 110 -15.08 -4.95 15.39
C GLU A 110 -14.44 -4.95 13.99
N LEU A 111 -14.04 -3.77 13.49
CA LEU A 111 -13.26 -3.64 12.27
C LEU A 111 -11.79 -3.98 12.57
N VAL A 112 -11.31 -5.12 12.06
CA VAL A 112 -9.98 -5.65 12.40
C VAL A 112 -8.97 -5.57 11.26
N ALA A 113 -9.43 -5.39 10.02
CA ALA A 113 -8.58 -5.06 8.88
C ALA A 113 -9.35 -4.22 7.87
N MET A 114 -8.64 -3.33 7.18
CA MET A 114 -9.21 -2.57 6.06
C MET A 114 -8.18 -2.29 4.98
N THR A 115 -8.66 -2.11 3.75
CA THR A 115 -7.90 -1.56 2.63
C THR A 115 -8.73 -0.51 1.90
N PHE A 116 -8.08 0.58 1.49
CA PHE A 116 -8.69 1.61 0.65
C PHE A 116 -8.07 1.61 -0.74
N VAL A 117 -8.92 1.78 -1.76
CA VAL A 117 -8.54 1.81 -3.17
C VAL A 117 -9.14 3.05 -3.82
N ASP A 118 -8.28 3.92 -4.34
CA ASP A 118 -8.68 5.05 -5.17
C ASP A 118 -8.89 4.59 -6.61
N ILE A 119 -9.93 5.11 -7.28
CA ILE A 119 -10.35 4.66 -8.61
C ILE A 119 -10.37 5.83 -9.58
N GLU A 120 -9.62 5.68 -10.67
CA GLU A 120 -9.58 6.64 -11.76
C GLU A 120 -9.45 5.92 -13.11
N GLY A 121 -10.34 6.21 -14.06
CA GLY A 121 -10.22 5.72 -15.45
C GLY A 121 -10.20 4.20 -15.62
N GLY A 122 -10.73 3.44 -14.66
CA GLY A 122 -10.66 1.96 -14.65
C GLY A 122 -9.33 1.40 -14.12
N CYS A 123 -8.48 2.26 -13.55
CA CYS A 123 -7.36 1.90 -12.70
C CYS A 123 -7.77 2.00 -11.23
N GLY A 124 -7.36 1.02 -10.41
CA GLY A 124 -7.52 1.03 -8.96
C GLY A 124 -6.16 1.09 -8.25
N GLU A 125 -5.89 2.15 -7.50
CA GLU A 125 -4.66 2.29 -6.72
C GLU A 125 -4.93 2.00 -5.24
N THR A 126 -4.24 1.01 -4.66
CA THR A 126 -4.31 0.78 -3.22
C THR A 126 -3.56 1.89 -2.49
N ASP A 127 -4.28 2.71 -1.73
CA ASP A 127 -3.71 3.78 -0.90
C ASP A 127 -3.03 3.17 0.33
N PHE A 128 -3.77 2.41 1.14
CA PHE A 128 -3.21 1.71 2.28
C PHE A 128 -3.99 0.43 2.61
N THR A 129 -3.33 -0.45 3.36
CA THR A 129 -3.91 -1.65 3.98
C THR A 129 -3.40 -1.75 5.41
N VAL A 130 -4.30 -1.88 6.38
CA VAL A 130 -3.95 -2.05 7.80
C VAL A 130 -4.67 -3.22 8.44
N VAL A 131 -4.03 -3.79 9.45
CA VAL A 131 -4.56 -4.88 10.28
C VAL A 131 -4.28 -4.55 11.74
N ALA A 132 -5.31 -4.67 12.57
CA ALA A 132 -5.23 -4.53 14.01
C ALA A 132 -4.14 -5.45 14.59
N ALA A 133 -3.35 -4.95 15.54
CA ALA A 133 -2.14 -5.63 16.01
C ALA A 133 -2.40 -7.06 16.51
N SER A 134 -3.49 -7.28 17.25
CA SER A 134 -3.92 -8.59 17.76
C SER A 134 -4.36 -9.59 16.69
N TRP A 135 -4.62 -9.11 15.46
CA TRP A 135 -5.14 -9.90 14.35
C TRP A 135 -4.12 -10.15 13.22
N ARG A 136 -2.87 -9.72 13.42
CA ARG A 136 -1.78 -9.91 12.44
C ARG A 136 -1.38 -11.38 12.30
N GLY A 137 -0.75 -11.71 11.17
CA GLY A 137 -0.25 -13.06 10.88
C GLY A 137 -1.33 -14.07 10.45
N GLN A 138 -2.58 -13.64 10.33
CA GLN A 138 -3.73 -14.51 9.98
C GLN A 138 -4.19 -14.37 8.52
N GLY A 139 -3.41 -13.71 7.67
CA GLY A 139 -3.77 -13.51 6.26
C GLY A 139 -4.83 -12.45 5.98
N LEU A 140 -5.28 -11.67 6.99
CA LEU A 140 -6.35 -10.67 6.82
C LEU A 140 -6.03 -9.59 5.78
N ALA A 141 -4.79 -9.09 5.73
CA ALA A 141 -4.37 -8.10 4.73
C ALA A 141 -4.54 -8.62 3.30
N THR A 142 -4.12 -9.87 3.06
CA THR A 142 -4.29 -10.56 1.78
C THR A 142 -5.78 -10.76 1.46
N ALA A 143 -6.59 -11.14 2.44
CA ALA A 143 -8.02 -11.38 2.25
C ALA A 143 -8.81 -10.11 1.88
N VAL A 144 -8.56 -8.98 2.56
CA VAL A 144 -9.26 -7.71 2.23
C VAL A 144 -8.81 -7.15 0.88
N LYS A 145 -7.54 -7.34 0.49
CA LYS A 145 -7.06 -7.02 -0.87
C LYS A 145 -7.65 -7.95 -1.92
N ALA A 146 -7.78 -9.23 -1.63
CA ALA A 146 -8.42 -10.17 -2.55
C ALA A 146 -9.89 -9.80 -2.80
N LEU A 147 -10.62 -9.43 -1.73
CA LEU A 147 -11.99 -8.93 -1.84
C LEU A 147 -12.06 -7.65 -2.69
N SER A 148 -11.15 -6.70 -2.48
CA SER A 148 -11.16 -5.46 -3.24
C SER A 148 -10.92 -5.70 -4.73
N ILE A 149 -9.93 -6.53 -5.10
CA ILE A 149 -9.64 -6.87 -6.49
C ILE A 149 -10.84 -7.53 -7.14
N ASP A 150 -11.38 -8.59 -6.52
CA ASP A 150 -12.54 -9.35 -7.01
C ASP A 150 -13.76 -8.44 -7.27
N THR A 151 -14.09 -7.60 -6.28
CA THR A 151 -15.21 -6.66 -6.38
C THR A 151 -14.99 -5.59 -7.46
N LEU A 152 -13.76 -5.09 -7.59
CA LEU A 152 -13.46 -4.00 -8.51
C LEU A 152 -13.33 -4.47 -9.97
N ILE A 153 -12.86 -5.71 -10.20
CA ILE A 153 -12.90 -6.33 -11.54
C ILE A 153 -14.34 -6.42 -12.02
N ALA A 154 -15.26 -6.90 -11.16
CA ALA A 154 -16.69 -6.93 -11.48
C ALA A 154 -17.27 -5.53 -11.75
N GLY A 155 -16.66 -4.48 -11.17
CA GLY A 155 -16.98 -3.07 -11.39
C GLY A 155 -16.30 -2.41 -12.59
N GLY A 156 -15.51 -3.15 -13.39
CA GLY A 156 -14.86 -2.64 -14.60
C GLY A 156 -13.44 -2.08 -14.42
N VAL A 157 -12.82 -2.28 -13.25
CA VAL A 157 -11.38 -2.00 -13.06
C VAL A 157 -10.56 -3.07 -13.76
N HIS A 158 -9.59 -2.65 -14.57
CA HIS A 158 -8.77 -3.54 -15.41
C HIS A 158 -7.28 -3.53 -15.04
N THR A 159 -6.84 -2.48 -14.35
CA THR A 159 -5.46 -2.36 -13.85
C THR A 159 -5.47 -1.98 -12.38
N PHE A 160 -4.62 -2.60 -11.59
CA PHE A 160 -4.42 -2.28 -10.18
C PHE A 160 -2.98 -1.85 -9.93
N ARG A 161 -2.81 -0.74 -9.22
CA ARG A 161 -1.52 -0.24 -8.74
C ARG A 161 -1.46 -0.31 -7.23
N THR A 162 -0.25 -0.45 -6.72
CA THR A 162 0.05 -0.29 -5.30
C THR A 162 1.52 0.06 -5.18
N GLY A 163 1.86 0.88 -4.20
CA GLY A 163 3.24 1.21 -3.88
C GLY A 163 3.49 1.14 -2.38
N GLY A 164 4.75 1.21 -2.00
CA GLY A 164 5.13 1.14 -0.60
C GLY A 164 6.60 1.38 -0.36
N SER A 165 6.99 1.42 0.91
CA SER A 165 8.39 1.27 1.31
C SER A 165 8.80 -0.20 1.22
N LEU A 166 10.03 -0.46 0.76
CA LEU A 166 10.61 -1.80 0.77
C LEU A 166 10.87 -2.32 2.20
N ASP A 167 10.85 -1.44 3.21
CA ASP A 167 10.97 -1.83 4.63
C ASP A 167 9.73 -2.60 5.11
N ASN A 168 8.58 -2.42 4.46
CA ASN A 168 7.35 -3.15 4.77
C ASN A 168 7.30 -4.50 4.03
N GLN A 169 8.13 -5.45 4.45
CA GLN A 169 8.19 -6.76 3.80
C GLN A 169 6.86 -7.53 3.82
N ALA A 170 6.01 -7.27 4.83
CA ALA A 170 4.70 -7.91 4.96
C ALA A 170 3.75 -7.51 3.81
N ILE A 171 3.66 -6.23 3.46
CA ILE A 171 2.80 -5.79 2.36
C ILE A 171 3.35 -6.24 1.00
N VAL A 172 4.68 -6.26 0.84
CA VAL A 172 5.30 -6.78 -0.39
C VAL A 172 4.97 -8.27 -0.56
N ALA A 173 5.06 -9.07 0.50
CA ALA A 173 4.68 -10.48 0.46
C ALA A 173 3.18 -10.67 0.16
N ALA A 174 2.30 -9.87 0.79
CA ALA A 174 0.87 -9.92 0.53
C ALA A 174 0.53 -9.61 -0.93
N ASN A 175 1.17 -8.59 -1.52
CA ASN A 175 0.97 -8.22 -2.93
C ASN A 175 1.46 -9.31 -3.89
N ARG A 176 2.67 -9.85 -3.68
CA ARG A 176 3.17 -10.97 -4.51
C ARG A 176 2.26 -12.19 -4.45
N ASN A 177 1.73 -12.50 -3.27
CA ASN A 177 0.78 -13.61 -3.08
C ASN A 177 -0.56 -13.41 -3.77
N LEU A 178 -0.85 -12.21 -4.29
CA LEU A 178 -2.05 -11.90 -5.09
C LEU A 178 -1.71 -11.75 -6.58
N GLY A 179 -0.47 -12.00 -6.98
CA GLY A 179 -0.02 -11.91 -8.37
C GLY A 179 0.48 -10.54 -8.81
N TYR A 180 0.63 -9.56 -7.89
CA TYR A 180 1.25 -8.29 -8.25
C TYR A 180 2.71 -8.49 -8.67
N VAL A 181 3.10 -7.81 -9.74
CA VAL A 181 4.46 -7.79 -10.26
C VAL A 181 5.05 -6.42 -9.97
N GLN A 182 6.12 -6.38 -9.19
CA GLN A 182 6.89 -5.15 -8.96
C GLN A 182 7.56 -4.74 -10.27
N ASP A 183 7.28 -3.53 -10.75
CA ASP A 183 7.78 -2.99 -12.01
C ASP A 183 8.58 -1.69 -11.84
N GLU A 184 8.48 -1.05 -10.67
CA GLU A 184 9.20 0.17 -10.36
C GLU A 184 9.88 0.08 -8.98
N GLU A 185 11.06 0.69 -8.89
CA GLU A 185 11.78 0.89 -7.63
C GLU A 185 12.44 2.27 -7.64
N TRP A 186 12.35 2.99 -6.53
CA TRP A 186 12.98 4.29 -6.35
C TRP A 186 13.85 4.33 -5.09
N LEU A 187 14.93 5.12 -5.18
CA LEU A 187 15.81 5.42 -4.07
C LEU A 187 15.55 6.85 -3.61
N THR A 188 15.29 7.03 -2.32
CA THR A 188 15.48 8.33 -1.67
C THR A 188 16.93 8.42 -1.24
N LEU A 189 17.68 9.36 -1.81
CA LEU A 189 19.09 9.58 -1.55
C LEU A 189 19.29 10.87 -0.74
N ALA A 190 20.14 10.80 0.28
CA ALA A 190 20.73 11.95 0.93
C ALA A 190 22.01 12.35 0.19
N VAL A 191 22.02 13.56 -0.36
CA VAL A 191 23.18 14.16 -1.03
C VAL A 191 23.72 15.28 -0.16
N ASP A 192 25.03 15.29 0.09
CA ASP A 192 25.66 16.38 0.82
C ASP A 192 25.94 17.53 -0.13
N SER A 193 25.19 18.62 0.01
CA SER A 193 25.43 19.86 -0.72
C SER A 193 26.64 20.54 -0.08
N GLY A 194 27.85 20.23 -0.58
CA GLY A 194 29.07 20.92 -0.14
C GLY A 194 30.40 20.32 -0.60
N GLY A 195 30.89 20.80 -1.75
CA GLY A 195 32.29 20.64 -2.15
C GLY A 195 32.58 21.15 -3.56
N SER A 196 32.31 22.43 -3.87
CA SER A 196 32.96 23.05 -5.03
C SER A 196 34.47 22.87 -4.86
N PRO A 197 35.22 22.29 -5.83
CA PRO A 197 36.66 22.32 -5.75
C PRO A 197 37.08 23.79 -5.77
N SER A 198 37.82 24.22 -4.75
CA SER A 198 38.56 25.48 -4.85
C SER A 198 39.47 25.35 -6.06
N GLN A 199 39.21 26.16 -7.08
CA GLN A 199 40.19 26.37 -8.13
C GLN A 199 41.30 27.21 -7.51
N ASP A 200 42.45 26.56 -7.26
CA ASP A 200 43.74 27.24 -7.09
C ASP A 200 44.24 27.74 -8.45
#